data_AF-A0A9W9M6G7-F1
#
_entry.id   AF-A0A9W9M6G7-F1
#
_cell.length_a   1.000
_cell.length_b   1.000
_cell.length_c   1.000
_cell.angle_alpha   90.00
_cell.angle_beta   90.00
_cell.angle_gamma   90.00
#
_symmetry.space_group_name_H-M   'P 1'
#
loop_
_entity.id
_entity.type
_entity.pdbx_description
1 polymer ?
#
loop_
_entity_poly.entity_id
_entity_poly.type
_entity_poly.pdbx_seq_one_letter_code
_entity_poly.pdbx_strand_id
1 'polypeptide(L)'
;MSPPPQAPRPTHSSKPSFATSVDTYLSNDSAWDWKRFSANADVEAQRNPRMSFASIRYLIFTIYRRLFSLVYCANAVAFVIIMVESRQKILAFVNAAAINLLVCGLARHPLVVNAIFVGICSIPQSAPLVLRKRAAEAYHYGGVHSGCGVAAFLWYTGLVALISREYWIDGDSGVISVPVIVLSYVLLVVLVAIIVIAHPTFRTKRHDYFELMHRFSGWLAVALFVALLLVFSNQARHAQGLSLGQYLLELPAFWFVLIIVISIVHPWLLLRRVQVRPEYLSPHAVRLHLDHASTAFGKVIALTKHPLRDWHSFATFPDPDGKSFSCIVSKAGDWTTRCIDQQPTQLWKRGVLMYGFIHVMRVFRRVVVVATGSGIGPCLSFLSEKNRPPLRLIWQTRNPNRTYGSDVLNLVRRLDPDPLLIDTGNSGRVDMVPIVQELVREFDAEAVCVISNPRLTKKVVFELKASGVPAFGPIFDS
;
A
#
# COMPACT_ATOMS: atom_id res chain seq x y z
N MET A 1 78.14 -2.49 -43.23
CA MET A 1 76.69 -2.36 -43.49
C MET A 1 75.93 -3.26 -42.52
N SER A 2 75.31 -2.67 -41.50
CA SER A 2 74.19 -3.20 -40.68
C SER A 2 73.73 -2.10 -39.71
N PRO A 3 72.44 -2.01 -39.36
CA PRO A 3 71.78 -0.81 -38.81
C PRO A 3 71.91 -0.65 -37.27
N PRO A 4 71.52 0.52 -36.69
CA PRO A 4 71.90 0.95 -35.35
C PRO A 4 71.04 0.38 -34.20
N PRO A 5 71.49 0.49 -32.93
CA PRO A 5 70.95 -0.27 -31.80
C PRO A 5 69.65 0.28 -31.22
N GLN A 6 68.83 -0.63 -30.69
CA GLN A 6 67.62 -0.36 -29.91
C GLN A 6 67.94 0.35 -28.59
N ALA A 7 67.16 1.39 -28.27
CA ALA A 7 67.22 2.10 -27.00
C ALA A 7 66.64 1.25 -25.84
N PRO A 8 67.19 1.38 -24.62
CA PRO A 8 66.78 0.59 -23.45
C PRO A 8 65.53 1.15 -22.75
N ARG A 9 64.82 0.26 -22.05
CA ARG A 9 63.74 0.58 -21.11
C ARG A 9 64.26 1.47 -19.96
N PRO A 10 63.47 2.43 -19.44
CA PRO A 10 63.69 2.95 -18.11
C PRO A 10 62.82 2.21 -17.08
N THR A 11 63.50 1.61 -16.11
CA THR A 11 62.99 1.24 -14.80
C THR A 11 62.97 2.45 -13.87
N HIS A 12 61.98 2.47 -12.98
CA HIS A 12 61.86 3.25 -11.73
C HIS A 12 61.95 4.78 -11.78
N SER A 13 60.81 5.43 -11.51
CA SER A 13 60.81 6.62 -10.65
C SER A 13 59.63 6.59 -9.66
N SER A 14 60.02 6.81 -8.40
CA SER A 14 59.30 7.31 -7.23
C SER A 14 57.80 7.65 -7.33
N LYS A 15 57.04 7.16 -6.35
CA LYS A 15 55.74 7.68 -5.90
C LYS A 15 55.74 9.22 -5.87
N PRO A 16 54.69 9.90 -6.38
CA PRO A 16 54.35 11.23 -5.92
C PRO A 16 53.28 11.18 -4.83
N SER A 17 53.45 12.08 -3.90
CA SER A 17 52.68 12.33 -2.69
C SER A 17 51.23 12.71 -2.96
N PHE A 18 50.40 12.32 -1.99
CA PHE A 18 49.14 12.96 -1.63
C PHE A 18 49.26 14.49 -1.64
N ALA A 19 48.17 15.14 -2.05
CA ALA A 19 47.94 16.58 -2.13
C ALA A 19 48.35 17.24 -3.47
N THR A 20 47.36 17.97 -4.01
CA THR A 20 47.44 18.95 -5.11
C THR A 20 47.17 18.43 -6.53
N SER A 21 45.89 18.17 -6.84
CA SER A 21 45.27 18.55 -8.13
C SER A 21 43.78 18.12 -8.18
N VAL A 22 42.89 18.86 -7.52
CA VAL A 22 41.41 18.70 -7.71
C VAL A 22 40.73 20.04 -8.05
N ASP A 23 41.44 21.17 -8.03
CA ASP A 23 40.81 22.51 -8.10
C ASP A 23 40.72 23.15 -9.49
N THR A 24 40.68 22.38 -10.59
CA THR A 24 40.69 23.01 -11.94
C THR A 24 39.56 22.62 -12.89
N TYR A 25 38.41 22.14 -12.38
CA TYR A 25 37.20 21.98 -13.22
C TYR A 25 35.89 22.33 -12.51
N LEU A 26 35.89 23.37 -11.66
CA LEU A 26 34.67 23.96 -11.13
C LEU A 26 34.70 25.49 -11.30
N SER A 27 34.57 25.93 -12.54
CA SER A 27 34.20 27.32 -12.83
C SER A 27 33.31 27.36 -14.07
N ASN A 28 32.00 27.24 -13.85
CA ASN A 28 31.01 28.16 -14.42
C ASN A 28 29.60 27.89 -13.86
N ASP A 29 29.08 28.93 -13.21
CA ASP A 29 27.71 29.35 -12.94
C ASP A 29 26.71 28.47 -12.16
N SER A 30 26.27 29.06 -11.04
CA SER A 30 25.18 28.70 -10.11
C SER A 30 25.46 27.66 -9.00
N ALA A 31 26.69 27.67 -8.45
CA ALA A 31 27.03 26.90 -7.24
C ALA A 31 26.38 27.50 -5.97
N TRP A 32 25.12 27.15 -5.72
CA TRP A 32 24.51 27.32 -4.40
C TRP A 32 25.18 26.37 -3.41
N ASP A 33 25.64 26.92 -2.28
CA ASP A 33 26.47 26.25 -1.29
C ASP A 33 25.71 25.16 -0.50
N TRP A 34 25.66 23.95 -1.06
CA TRP A 34 25.00 22.78 -0.46
C TRP A 34 25.58 22.35 0.90
N LYS A 35 26.70 22.93 1.34
CA LYS A 35 27.35 22.62 2.61
C LYS A 35 26.63 23.23 3.82
N ARG A 36 25.79 24.26 3.65
CA ARG A 36 25.14 24.95 4.77
C ARG A 36 23.98 24.18 5.43
N PHE A 37 23.58 23.03 4.87
CA PHE A 37 22.38 22.28 5.29
C PHE A 37 22.67 20.99 6.09
N SER A 38 23.92 20.70 6.46
CA SER A 38 24.19 19.71 7.51
C SER A 38 24.01 20.37 8.88
N ALA A 39 22.82 20.28 9.47
CA ALA A 39 22.66 20.63 10.87
C ALA A 39 23.68 19.83 11.70
N ASN A 40 24.43 20.51 12.56
CA ASN A 40 25.21 19.91 13.63
C ASN A 40 24.24 19.21 14.59
N ALA A 41 23.73 18.05 14.21
CA ALA A 41 23.02 17.18 15.13
C ALA A 41 24.06 16.68 16.13
N ASP A 42 24.02 17.21 17.35
CA ASP A 42 24.83 16.73 18.46
C ASP A 42 24.44 15.26 18.72
N VAL A 43 25.23 14.35 18.16
CA VAL A 43 24.98 12.90 18.17
C VAL A 43 25.03 12.36 19.61
N GLU A 44 25.71 13.06 20.51
CA GLU A 44 25.92 12.64 21.90
C GLU A 44 24.76 13.00 22.84
N ALA A 45 23.88 13.94 22.45
CA ALA A 45 22.71 14.35 23.25
C ALA A 45 21.48 13.40 23.12
N GLN A 46 21.62 12.28 22.40
CA GLN A 46 20.52 11.40 22.04
C GLN A 46 20.06 10.52 23.21
N ARG A 47 18.92 10.89 23.83
CA ARG A 47 18.28 10.11 24.90
C ARG A 47 17.43 8.96 24.33
N ASN A 48 17.65 7.75 24.85
CA ASN A 48 16.77 6.61 24.57
C ASN A 48 15.36 6.84 25.18
N PRO A 49 14.27 6.64 24.42
CA PRO A 49 12.92 6.85 24.94
C PRO A 49 12.56 5.79 25.99
N ARG A 50 12.07 6.23 27.15
CA ARG A 50 11.52 5.35 28.19
C ARG A 50 10.19 4.76 27.69
N MET A 51 10.10 3.43 27.61
CA MET A 51 8.88 2.76 27.19
C MET A 51 7.82 2.78 28.31
N SER A 52 6.69 3.43 28.04
CA SER A 52 5.49 3.38 28.90
C SER A 52 4.58 2.21 28.51
N PHE A 53 3.70 1.77 29.41
CA PHE A 53 2.62 0.82 29.12
C PHE A 53 1.75 1.25 27.91
N ALA A 54 1.58 2.56 27.70
CA ALA A 54 0.87 3.10 26.53
C ALA A 54 1.59 2.76 25.20
N SER A 55 2.92 2.71 25.24
CA SER A 55 3.78 2.38 24.09
C SER A 55 3.68 0.89 23.75
N ILE A 56 3.61 0.00 24.75
CA ILE A 56 3.39 -1.45 24.55
C ILE A 56 2.01 -1.72 23.94
N ARG A 57 0.96 -1.05 24.42
CA ARG A 57 -0.39 -1.13 23.83
C ARG A 57 -0.40 -0.68 22.37
N TYR A 58 0.37 0.34 22.01
CA TYR A 58 0.48 0.80 20.63
C TYR A 58 1.23 -0.18 19.73
N LEU A 59 2.24 -0.87 20.27
CA LEU A 59 3.01 -1.91 19.56
C LEU A 59 2.18 -3.17 19.29
N ILE A 60 1.34 -3.58 20.26
CA ILE A 60 0.54 -4.81 20.19
C ILE A 60 -0.79 -4.60 19.45
N PHE A 61 -1.50 -3.50 19.74
CA PHE A 61 -2.81 -3.17 19.16
C PHE A 61 -2.73 -2.03 18.16
N THR A 62 -2.09 -2.28 17.01
CA THR A 62 -2.18 -1.40 15.85
C THR A 62 -3.63 -1.22 15.42
N ILE A 63 -3.97 -0.11 14.77
CA ILE A 63 -5.37 0.18 14.38
C ILE A 63 -5.89 -0.88 13.41
N TYR A 64 -5.04 -1.34 12.49
CA TYR A 64 -5.29 -2.53 11.67
C TYR A 64 -5.79 -3.72 12.51
N ARG A 65 -5.05 -4.10 13.59
CA ARG A 65 -5.42 -5.24 14.45
C ARG A 65 -6.70 -4.98 15.26
N ARG A 66 -6.95 -3.74 15.65
CA ARG A 66 -8.19 -3.35 16.33
C ARG A 66 -9.40 -3.49 15.40
N LEU A 67 -9.30 -2.98 14.18
CA LEU A 67 -10.35 -3.13 13.18
C LEU A 67 -10.59 -4.60 12.84
N PHE A 68 -9.52 -5.38 12.64
CA PHE A 68 -9.61 -6.83 12.45
C PHE A 68 -10.35 -7.50 13.61
N SER A 69 -9.91 -7.25 14.85
CA SER A 69 -10.48 -7.90 16.04
C SER A 69 -11.92 -7.49 16.26
N LEU A 70 -12.26 -6.22 16.04
CA LEU A 70 -13.63 -5.72 16.14
C LEU A 70 -14.56 -6.46 15.17
N VAL A 71 -14.18 -6.53 13.89
CA VAL A 71 -14.97 -7.21 12.85
C VAL A 71 -15.08 -8.71 13.14
N TYR A 72 -13.98 -9.37 13.50
CA TYR A 72 -13.97 -10.80 13.77
C TYR A 72 -14.77 -11.17 15.02
N CYS A 73 -14.55 -10.47 16.15
CA CYS A 73 -15.27 -10.73 17.39
C CYS A 73 -16.77 -10.47 17.24
N ALA A 74 -17.19 -9.42 16.53
CA ALA A 74 -18.60 -9.17 16.25
C ALA A 74 -19.23 -10.34 15.45
N ASN A 75 -18.52 -10.85 14.45
CA ASN A 75 -18.96 -12.02 13.68
C ASN A 75 -18.98 -13.30 14.52
N ALA A 76 -17.99 -13.53 15.38
CA ALA A 76 -17.94 -14.70 16.25
C ALA A 76 -19.10 -14.70 17.26
N VAL A 77 -19.44 -13.55 17.83
CA VAL A 77 -20.62 -13.40 18.71
C VAL A 77 -21.90 -13.70 17.92
N ALA A 78 -22.07 -13.10 16.74
CA ALA A 78 -23.23 -13.38 15.88
C ALA A 78 -23.31 -14.86 15.47
N PHE A 79 -22.17 -15.51 15.21
CA PHE A 79 -22.07 -16.94 14.93
C PHE A 79 -22.64 -17.79 16.05
N VAL A 80 -22.25 -17.52 17.30
CA VAL A 80 -22.75 -18.26 18.46
C VAL A 80 -24.26 -18.05 18.64
N ILE A 81 -24.74 -16.80 18.54
CA ILE A 81 -26.16 -16.47 18.68
C ILE A 81 -27.00 -17.21 17.63
N ILE A 82 -26.65 -17.10 16.34
CA ILE A 82 -27.41 -17.75 15.26
C ILE A 82 -27.33 -19.28 15.37
N MET A 83 -26.20 -19.84 15.80
CA MET A 83 -26.06 -21.28 15.98
C MET A 83 -27.00 -21.84 17.05
N VAL A 84 -27.27 -21.07 18.11
CA VAL A 84 -28.18 -21.45 19.21
C VAL A 84 -29.63 -21.19 18.84
N GLU A 85 -29.95 -20.00 18.31
CA GLU A 85 -31.35 -19.51 18.21
C GLU A 85 -32.02 -19.79 16.86
N SER A 86 -31.27 -19.91 15.77
CA SER A 86 -31.88 -19.94 14.43
C SER A 86 -32.49 -21.29 14.08
N ARG A 87 -33.75 -21.28 13.60
CA ARG A 87 -34.41 -22.45 13.01
C ARG A 87 -33.93 -22.74 11.58
N GLN A 88 -33.58 -21.72 10.81
CA GLN A 88 -33.09 -21.84 9.42
C GLN A 88 -31.56 -21.60 9.37
N LYS A 89 -30.80 -22.52 9.96
CA LYS A 89 -29.35 -22.34 10.16
C LYS A 89 -28.58 -22.26 8.84
N ILE A 90 -28.88 -23.11 7.86
CA ILE A 90 -28.16 -23.17 6.58
C ILE A 90 -28.24 -21.82 5.84
N LEU A 91 -29.45 -21.29 5.64
CA LEU A 91 -29.65 -20.03 4.91
C LEU A 91 -28.98 -18.84 5.61
N ALA A 92 -29.08 -18.75 6.94
CA ALA A 92 -28.43 -17.71 7.71
C ALA A 92 -26.90 -17.74 7.56
N PHE A 93 -26.29 -18.93 7.58
CA PHE A 93 -24.85 -19.11 7.44
C PHE A 93 -24.36 -18.80 6.02
N VAL A 94 -25.11 -19.20 4.99
CA VAL A 94 -24.81 -18.83 3.58
C VAL A 94 -24.80 -17.30 3.43
N ASN A 95 -25.84 -16.63 3.92
CA ASN A 95 -25.96 -15.17 3.83
C ASN A 95 -24.83 -14.47 4.61
N ALA A 96 -24.52 -14.92 5.83
CA ALA A 96 -23.46 -14.34 6.64
C ALA A 96 -22.07 -14.52 6.02
N ALA A 97 -21.79 -15.69 5.43
CA ALA A 97 -20.56 -15.93 4.68
C ALA A 97 -20.47 -15.01 3.45
N ALA A 98 -21.55 -14.89 2.67
CA ALA A 98 -21.61 -14.05 1.48
C ALA A 98 -21.43 -12.55 1.79
N ILE A 99 -22.06 -12.05 2.86
CA ILE A 99 -21.90 -10.65 3.31
C ILE A 99 -20.44 -10.37 3.69
N ASN A 100 -19.82 -11.26 4.46
CA ASN A 100 -18.42 -11.08 4.84
C ASN A 100 -17.48 -11.13 3.63
N LEU A 101 -17.72 -12.03 2.67
CA LEU A 101 -16.96 -12.05 1.41
C LEU A 101 -17.16 -10.76 0.60
N LEU A 102 -18.39 -10.24 0.55
CA LEU A 102 -18.70 -8.99 -0.13
C LEU A 102 -17.93 -7.82 0.49
N VAL A 103 -18.03 -7.63 1.81
CA VAL A 103 -17.32 -6.54 2.51
C VAL A 103 -15.80 -6.72 2.39
N CYS A 104 -15.32 -7.96 2.46
CA CYS A 104 -13.91 -8.29 2.24
C CYS A 104 -13.44 -7.82 0.85
N GLY A 105 -14.19 -8.12 -0.21
CA GLY A 105 -13.88 -7.68 -1.57
C GLY A 105 -13.98 -6.16 -1.77
N LEU A 106 -15.07 -5.55 -1.28
CA LEU A 106 -15.32 -4.10 -1.39
C LEU A 106 -14.25 -3.28 -0.66
N ALA A 107 -13.72 -3.75 0.47
CA ALA A 107 -12.64 -3.09 1.20
C ALA A 107 -11.33 -2.96 0.39
N ARG A 108 -11.20 -3.67 -0.74
CA ARG A 108 -10.07 -3.55 -1.69
C ARG A 108 -10.49 -3.01 -3.06
N HIS A 109 -11.77 -2.66 -3.25
CA HIS A 109 -12.27 -2.13 -4.51
C HIS A 109 -11.87 -0.64 -4.68
N PRO A 110 -11.29 -0.23 -5.83
CA PRO A 110 -10.71 1.11 -5.98
C PRO A 110 -11.71 2.25 -5.79
N LEU A 111 -12.97 2.08 -6.22
CA LEU A 111 -14.01 3.11 -6.03
C LEU A 111 -14.42 3.24 -4.56
N VAL A 112 -14.49 2.12 -3.84
CA VAL A 112 -14.87 2.13 -2.41
C VAL A 112 -13.76 2.75 -1.58
N VAL A 113 -12.51 2.36 -1.84
CA VAL A 113 -11.34 2.98 -1.20
C VAL A 113 -11.33 4.48 -1.49
N ASN A 114 -11.51 4.89 -2.75
CA ASN A 114 -11.55 6.30 -3.09
C ASN A 114 -12.69 7.05 -2.38
N ALA A 115 -13.88 6.46 -2.28
CA ALA A 115 -15.02 7.06 -1.58
C ALA A 115 -14.71 7.25 -0.08
N ILE A 116 -14.04 6.28 0.57
CA ILE A 116 -13.58 6.40 1.96
C ILE A 116 -12.64 7.59 2.11
N PHE A 117 -11.62 7.70 1.25
CA PHE A 117 -10.66 8.82 1.30
C PHE A 117 -11.31 10.17 1.05
N VAL A 118 -12.23 10.26 0.08
CA VAL A 118 -13.00 11.48 -0.19
C VAL A 118 -13.84 11.85 1.04
N GLY A 119 -14.56 10.90 1.63
CA GLY A 119 -15.35 11.13 2.84
C GLY A 119 -14.53 11.64 4.03
N ILE A 120 -13.34 11.06 4.26
CA ILE A 120 -12.40 11.52 5.30
C ILE A 120 -11.93 12.94 5.01
N CYS A 121 -11.58 13.22 3.75
CA CYS A 121 -11.01 14.51 3.36
C CYS A 121 -12.07 15.63 3.21
N SER A 122 -13.36 15.29 3.28
CA SER A 122 -14.45 16.26 3.44
C SER A 122 -14.53 16.85 4.85
N ILE A 123 -13.82 16.28 5.83
CA ILE A 123 -13.76 16.85 7.20
C ILE A 123 -12.99 18.18 7.14
N PRO A 124 -13.61 19.30 7.53
CA PRO A 124 -12.97 20.60 7.42
C PRO A 124 -11.82 20.73 8.44
N GLN A 125 -10.82 21.54 8.10
CA GLN A 125 -9.70 21.83 8.99
C GLN A 125 -10.12 22.60 10.27
N SER A 126 -11.35 23.16 10.29
CA SER A 126 -11.97 23.77 11.48
C SER A 126 -12.42 22.75 12.52
N ALA A 127 -12.63 21.48 12.13
CA ALA A 127 -13.09 20.44 13.04
C ALA A 127 -12.08 20.15 14.17
N PRO A 128 -12.54 19.65 15.33
CA PRO A 128 -11.67 19.30 16.44
C PRO A 128 -10.55 18.37 16.01
N LEU A 129 -9.32 18.65 16.46
CA LEU A 129 -8.12 17.89 16.08
C LEU A 129 -8.27 16.39 16.40
N VAL A 130 -8.99 16.04 17.46
CA VAL A 130 -9.27 14.64 17.84
C VAL A 130 -10.04 13.92 16.73
N LEU A 131 -11.07 14.54 16.15
CA LEU A 131 -11.85 13.95 15.05
C LEU A 131 -10.96 13.74 13.82
N ARG A 132 -10.19 14.76 13.45
CA ARG A 132 -9.29 14.74 12.30
C ARG A 132 -8.21 13.66 12.44
N LYS A 133 -7.62 13.52 13.62
CA LYS A 133 -6.68 12.43 13.98
C LYS A 133 -7.32 11.06 13.82
N ARG A 134 -8.55 10.85 14.31
CA ARG A 134 -9.24 9.56 14.22
C ARG A 134 -9.60 9.21 12.78
N ALA A 135 -10.12 10.18 12.02
CA ALA A 135 -10.48 9.99 10.62
C ALA A 135 -9.24 9.71 9.74
N ALA A 136 -8.12 10.39 10.01
CA ALA A 136 -6.87 10.14 9.32
C ALA A 136 -6.34 8.72 9.51
N GLU A 137 -6.73 7.97 10.54
CA GLU A 137 -6.31 6.57 10.74
C GLU A 137 -7.14 5.56 9.91
N ALA A 138 -8.13 6.01 9.14
CA ALA A 138 -8.96 5.11 8.35
C ALA A 138 -8.24 4.48 7.14
N TYR A 139 -7.02 4.93 6.80
CA TYR A 139 -6.17 4.21 5.82
C TYR A 139 -5.76 2.80 6.31
N HIS A 140 -6.02 2.44 7.58
CA HIS A 140 -5.89 1.08 8.12
C HIS A 140 -7.06 0.14 7.76
N TYR A 141 -7.87 0.48 6.75
CA TYR A 141 -9.01 -0.32 6.27
C TYR A 141 -8.65 -1.77 5.88
N GLY A 142 -7.38 -2.07 5.62
CA GLY A 142 -6.91 -3.44 5.42
C GLY A 142 -7.25 -4.39 6.56
N GLY A 143 -7.45 -3.87 7.79
CA GLY A 143 -7.90 -4.66 8.94
C GLY A 143 -9.34 -5.16 8.77
N VAL A 144 -10.21 -4.38 8.13
CA VAL A 144 -11.60 -4.77 7.81
C VAL A 144 -11.59 -5.87 6.75
N HIS A 145 -10.81 -5.71 5.68
CA HIS A 145 -10.64 -6.73 4.65
C HIS A 145 -10.25 -8.09 5.26
N SER A 146 -9.19 -8.12 6.06
CA SER A 146 -8.71 -9.37 6.67
C SER A 146 -9.67 -9.91 7.74
N GLY A 147 -10.32 -9.04 8.52
CA GLY A 147 -11.31 -9.44 9.53
C GLY A 147 -12.52 -10.11 8.90
N CYS A 148 -13.07 -9.50 7.84
CA CYS A 148 -14.16 -10.07 7.05
C CYS A 148 -13.74 -11.35 6.32
N GLY A 149 -12.50 -11.45 5.81
CA GLY A 149 -12.00 -12.68 5.18
C GLY A 149 -11.96 -13.87 6.13
N VAL A 150 -11.44 -13.69 7.35
CA VAL A 150 -11.41 -14.76 8.37
C VAL A 150 -12.81 -15.04 8.93
N ALA A 151 -13.66 -14.02 9.07
CA ALA A 151 -15.05 -14.20 9.47
C ALA A 151 -15.85 -14.99 8.41
N ALA A 152 -15.67 -14.70 7.11
CA ALA A 152 -16.27 -15.46 6.03
C ALA A 152 -15.89 -16.94 6.11
N PHE A 153 -14.62 -17.24 6.40
CA PHE A 153 -14.16 -18.61 6.60
C PHE A 153 -14.81 -19.28 7.82
N LEU A 154 -14.96 -18.58 8.94
CA LEU A 154 -15.67 -19.09 10.13
C LEU A 154 -17.12 -19.48 9.79
N TRP A 155 -17.87 -18.55 9.18
CA TRP A 155 -19.24 -18.80 8.75
C TRP A 155 -19.34 -19.94 7.74
N TYR A 156 -18.45 -19.96 6.76
CA TYR A 156 -18.42 -21.01 5.75
C TYR A 156 -18.07 -22.39 6.33
N THR A 157 -17.14 -22.46 7.28
CA THR A 157 -16.82 -23.70 7.99
C THR A 157 -18.04 -24.24 8.74
N GLY A 158 -18.77 -23.36 9.42
CA GLY A 158 -20.04 -23.71 10.06
C GLY A 158 -21.10 -24.18 9.05
N LEU A 159 -21.18 -23.55 7.88
CA LEU A 159 -22.07 -23.98 6.79
C LEU A 159 -21.72 -25.39 6.32
N VAL A 160 -20.44 -25.68 6.04
CA VAL A 160 -19.98 -27.01 5.61
C VAL A 160 -20.29 -28.06 6.69
N ALA A 161 -20.13 -27.72 7.97
CA ALA A 161 -20.47 -28.62 9.07
C ALA A 161 -21.98 -28.94 9.10
N LEU A 162 -22.85 -27.96 8.89
CA LEU A 162 -24.30 -28.16 8.82
C LEU A 162 -24.70 -29.00 7.61
N ILE A 163 -24.19 -28.69 6.41
CA ILE A 163 -24.47 -29.46 5.19
C ILE A 163 -23.97 -30.91 5.36
N SER A 164 -22.81 -31.10 5.98
CA SER A 164 -22.25 -32.43 6.25
C SER A 164 -23.12 -33.22 7.23
N ARG A 165 -23.60 -32.56 8.29
CA ARG A 165 -24.50 -33.19 9.27
C ARG A 165 -25.77 -33.69 8.58
N GLU A 166 -26.42 -32.85 7.79
CA GLU A 166 -27.64 -33.20 7.05
C GLU A 166 -27.40 -34.40 6.10
N TYR A 167 -26.27 -34.40 5.40
CA TYR A 167 -25.94 -35.45 4.44
C TYR A 167 -25.64 -36.81 5.10
N TRP A 168 -24.88 -36.82 6.20
CA TRP A 168 -24.41 -38.06 6.82
C TRP A 168 -25.33 -38.61 7.92
N ILE A 169 -26.04 -37.74 8.64
CA ILE A 169 -26.91 -38.15 9.76
C ILE A 169 -28.36 -38.28 9.30
N ASP A 170 -28.83 -37.32 8.49
CA ASP A 170 -30.22 -37.26 8.02
C ASP A 170 -30.35 -37.76 6.57
N GLY A 171 -29.43 -38.65 6.16
CA GLY A 171 -29.19 -39.08 4.78
C GLY A 171 -30.40 -39.73 4.06
N ASP A 172 -31.37 -40.25 4.81
CA ASP A 172 -32.61 -40.82 4.27
C ASP A 172 -33.55 -39.75 3.65
N SER A 173 -33.32 -38.47 3.94
CA SER A 173 -34.13 -37.36 3.44
C SER A 173 -33.83 -36.96 1.99
N GLY A 174 -32.65 -37.33 1.44
CA GLY A 174 -32.24 -36.98 0.07
C GLY A 174 -32.11 -35.47 -0.21
N VAL A 175 -32.11 -34.62 0.83
CA VAL A 175 -32.20 -33.15 0.70
C VAL A 175 -30.90 -32.53 0.20
N ILE A 176 -29.75 -33.16 0.43
CA ILE A 176 -28.43 -32.69 0.00
C ILE A 176 -27.80 -33.69 -0.98
N SER A 177 -27.46 -33.22 -2.18
CA SER A 177 -26.83 -34.05 -3.22
C SER A 177 -25.30 -34.13 -3.08
N VAL A 178 -24.71 -35.21 -3.60
CA VAL A 178 -23.24 -35.42 -3.62
C VAL A 178 -22.47 -34.22 -4.20
N PRO A 179 -22.88 -33.61 -5.32
CA PRO A 179 -22.18 -32.45 -5.86
C PRO A 179 -22.12 -31.25 -4.90
N VAL A 180 -23.17 -31.02 -4.11
CA VAL A 180 -23.20 -29.92 -3.11
C VAL A 180 -22.14 -30.14 -2.04
N ILE A 181 -22.04 -31.36 -1.49
CA ILE A 181 -21.02 -31.72 -0.49
C ILE A 181 -19.62 -31.58 -1.07
N VAL A 182 -19.37 -32.14 -2.26
CA VAL A 182 -18.03 -32.09 -2.89
C VAL A 182 -17.61 -30.64 -3.14
N LEU A 183 -18.48 -29.83 -3.77
CA LEU A 183 -18.19 -28.41 -4.02
C LEU A 183 -17.96 -27.64 -2.70
N SER A 184 -18.70 -27.98 -1.65
CA SER A 184 -18.57 -27.35 -0.34
C SER A 184 -17.19 -27.58 0.29
N TYR A 185 -16.70 -28.83 0.27
CA TYR A 185 -15.37 -29.15 0.79
C TYR A 185 -14.24 -28.62 -0.10
N VAL A 186 -14.38 -28.67 -1.43
CA VAL A 186 -13.39 -28.10 -2.35
C VAL A 186 -13.24 -26.60 -2.11
N LEU A 187 -14.35 -25.87 -1.98
CA LEU A 187 -14.31 -24.45 -1.65
C LEU A 187 -13.70 -24.21 -0.26
N LEU A 188 -14.02 -25.03 0.75
CA LEU A 188 -13.42 -24.92 2.08
C LEU A 188 -11.89 -25.03 2.01
N VAL A 189 -11.36 -26.02 1.26
CA VAL A 189 -9.92 -26.20 1.06
C VAL A 189 -9.29 -24.98 0.40
N VAL A 190 -9.93 -24.41 -0.63
CA VAL A 190 -9.46 -23.18 -1.28
C VAL A 190 -9.44 -22.00 -0.30
N LEU A 191 -10.45 -21.84 0.54
CA LEU A 191 -10.48 -20.77 1.57
C LEU A 191 -9.38 -20.96 2.62
N VAL A 192 -9.12 -22.19 3.06
CA VAL A 192 -7.99 -22.51 3.96
C VAL A 192 -6.67 -22.11 3.29
N ALA A 193 -6.45 -22.49 2.03
CA ALA A 193 -5.24 -22.15 1.30
C ALA A 193 -5.04 -20.62 1.20
N ILE A 194 -6.12 -19.87 0.92
CA ILE A 194 -6.10 -18.38 0.90
C ILE A 194 -5.61 -17.81 2.24
N ILE A 195 -6.13 -18.33 3.37
CA ILE A 195 -5.75 -17.87 4.72
C ILE A 195 -4.29 -18.19 5.02
N VAL A 196 -3.85 -19.42 4.71
CA VAL A 196 -2.46 -19.86 4.94
C VAL A 196 -1.48 -19.00 4.15
N ILE A 197 -1.78 -18.72 2.88
CA ILE A 197 -0.96 -17.88 2.00
C ILE A 197 -0.97 -16.42 2.48
N ALA A 198 -2.11 -15.94 3.00
CA ALA A 198 -2.23 -14.59 3.55
C ALA A 198 -1.50 -14.40 4.91
N HIS A 199 -0.91 -15.45 5.48
CA HIS A 199 -0.17 -15.33 6.73
C HIS A 199 0.98 -14.31 6.63
N PRO A 200 1.17 -13.41 7.61
CA PRO A 200 2.11 -12.29 7.51
C PRO A 200 3.54 -12.67 7.15
N THR A 201 4.03 -13.81 7.66
CA THR A 201 5.39 -14.29 7.37
C THR A 201 5.56 -14.71 5.92
N PHE A 202 4.56 -15.40 5.34
CA PHE A 202 4.62 -15.82 3.94
C PHE A 202 4.48 -14.61 3.01
N ARG A 203 3.45 -13.79 3.27
CA ARG A 203 3.17 -12.55 2.53
C ARG A 203 4.37 -11.62 2.42
N THR A 204 5.11 -11.42 3.51
CA THR A 204 6.25 -10.49 3.52
C THR A 204 7.51 -11.09 2.87
N LYS A 205 7.74 -12.40 3.02
CA LYS A 205 8.93 -13.07 2.44
C LYS A 205 8.78 -13.41 0.97
N ARG A 206 7.56 -13.73 0.51
CA ARG A 206 7.24 -14.23 -0.83
C ARG A 206 6.09 -13.41 -1.43
N HIS A 207 6.26 -12.09 -1.45
CA HIS A 207 5.24 -11.12 -1.85
C HIS A 207 4.62 -11.42 -3.22
N ASP A 208 5.44 -11.67 -4.24
CA ASP A 208 4.93 -11.89 -5.61
C ASP A 208 4.11 -13.18 -5.73
N TYR A 209 4.54 -14.25 -5.04
CA TYR A 209 3.78 -15.50 -4.96
C TYR A 209 2.47 -15.30 -4.20
N PHE A 210 2.52 -14.59 -3.07
CA PHE A 210 1.33 -14.22 -2.31
C PHE A 210 0.32 -13.47 -3.20
N GLU A 211 0.74 -12.43 -3.91
CA GLU A 211 -0.15 -11.62 -4.76
C GLU A 211 -0.85 -12.49 -5.82
N LEU A 212 -0.09 -13.38 -6.47
CA LEU A 212 -0.60 -14.23 -7.54
C LEU A 212 -1.55 -15.31 -7.02
N MET A 213 -1.11 -16.08 -6.01
CA MET A 213 -1.90 -17.18 -5.47
C MET A 213 -3.17 -16.66 -4.79
N HIS A 214 -3.06 -15.58 -4.00
CA HIS A 214 -4.22 -14.99 -3.34
C HIS A 214 -5.26 -14.49 -4.34
N ARG A 215 -4.84 -13.86 -5.46
CA ARG A 215 -5.73 -13.41 -6.54
C ARG A 215 -6.46 -14.58 -7.20
N PHE A 216 -5.73 -15.57 -7.70
CA PHE A 216 -6.33 -16.66 -8.47
C PHE A 216 -7.14 -17.62 -7.59
N SER A 217 -6.68 -17.89 -6.36
CA SER A 217 -7.49 -18.65 -5.40
C SER A 217 -8.76 -17.89 -5.03
N GLY A 218 -8.71 -16.55 -4.93
CA GLY A 218 -9.91 -15.73 -4.74
C GLY A 218 -10.91 -15.85 -5.90
N TRP A 219 -10.44 -15.84 -7.16
CA TRP A 219 -11.30 -16.04 -8.33
C TRP A 219 -11.91 -17.44 -8.35
N LEU A 220 -11.10 -18.46 -8.07
CA LEU A 220 -11.55 -19.83 -7.95
C LEU A 220 -12.60 -19.97 -6.84
N ALA A 221 -12.39 -19.34 -5.68
CA ALA A 221 -13.35 -19.36 -4.58
C ALA A 221 -14.70 -18.76 -4.99
N VAL A 222 -14.72 -17.63 -5.69
CA VAL A 222 -15.96 -17.02 -6.19
C VAL A 222 -16.64 -17.91 -7.23
N ALA A 223 -15.89 -18.48 -8.18
CA ALA A 223 -16.44 -19.39 -9.18
C ALA A 223 -17.07 -20.64 -8.54
N LEU A 224 -16.38 -21.24 -7.56
CA LEU A 224 -16.89 -22.38 -6.79
C LEU A 224 -18.12 -22.00 -5.96
N PHE A 225 -18.14 -20.80 -5.37
CA PHE A 225 -19.30 -20.33 -4.60
C PHE A 225 -20.52 -20.10 -5.50
N VAL A 226 -20.34 -19.54 -6.70
CA VAL A 226 -21.40 -19.42 -7.72
C VAL A 226 -21.92 -20.80 -8.11
N ALA A 227 -21.02 -21.74 -8.42
CA ALA A 227 -21.40 -23.12 -8.77
C ALA A 227 -22.18 -23.80 -7.64
N LEU A 228 -21.69 -23.69 -6.40
CA LEU A 228 -22.35 -24.22 -5.21
C LEU A 228 -23.75 -23.61 -5.03
N LEU A 229 -23.88 -22.28 -5.17
CA LEU A 229 -25.16 -21.59 -5.06
C LEU A 229 -26.15 -22.07 -6.12
N LEU A 230 -25.73 -22.23 -7.37
CA LEU A 230 -26.57 -22.68 -8.47
C LEU A 230 -27.03 -24.14 -8.28
N VAL A 231 -26.13 -25.05 -7.92
CA VAL A 231 -26.45 -26.46 -7.70
C VAL A 231 -27.39 -26.61 -6.50
N PHE A 232 -27.09 -25.94 -5.38
CA PHE A 232 -27.94 -25.94 -4.20
C PHE A 232 -29.33 -25.37 -4.51
N SER A 233 -29.39 -24.23 -5.21
CA SER A 233 -30.66 -23.59 -5.59
C SER A 233 -31.49 -24.46 -6.53
N ASN A 234 -30.86 -25.16 -7.48
CA ASN A 234 -31.56 -26.06 -8.36
C ASN A 234 -32.17 -27.26 -7.63
N GLN A 235 -31.57 -27.71 -6.52
CA GLN A 235 -32.15 -28.75 -5.68
C GLN A 235 -33.29 -28.18 -4.81
N ALA A 236 -33.04 -27.06 -4.13
CA ALA A 236 -33.99 -26.46 -3.20
C ALA A 236 -35.28 -25.95 -3.87
N ARG A 237 -35.20 -25.45 -5.11
CA ARG A 237 -36.39 -24.95 -5.84
C ARG A 237 -37.48 -26.01 -6.02
N HIS A 238 -37.12 -27.29 -6.10
CA HIS A 238 -38.07 -28.38 -6.33
C HIS A 238 -39.03 -28.54 -5.14
N ALA A 239 -38.58 -28.24 -3.92
CA ALA A 239 -39.43 -28.26 -2.73
C ALA A 239 -40.46 -27.12 -2.71
N GLN A 240 -40.21 -26.02 -3.44
CA GLN A 240 -41.07 -24.84 -3.50
C GLN A 240 -41.83 -24.70 -4.82
N GLY A 241 -41.61 -25.60 -5.79
CA GLY A 241 -42.25 -25.55 -7.10
C GLY A 241 -41.85 -24.34 -7.96
N LEU A 242 -40.79 -23.62 -7.59
CA LEU A 242 -40.35 -22.40 -8.28
C LEU A 242 -39.42 -22.70 -9.46
N SER A 243 -39.40 -21.79 -10.43
CA SER A 243 -38.33 -21.77 -11.44
C SER A 243 -37.00 -21.40 -10.78
N LEU A 244 -35.88 -21.85 -11.36
CA LEU A 244 -34.54 -21.54 -10.81
C LEU A 244 -34.29 -20.04 -10.70
N GLY A 245 -34.74 -19.27 -11.70
CA GLY A 245 -34.59 -17.81 -11.71
C GLY A 245 -35.35 -17.12 -10.57
N GLN A 246 -36.61 -17.51 -10.34
CA GLN A 246 -37.42 -16.94 -9.25
C GLN A 246 -36.79 -17.22 -7.88
N TYR A 247 -36.36 -18.47 -7.64
CA TYR A 247 -35.71 -18.84 -6.39
C TYR A 247 -34.40 -18.05 -6.15
N LEU A 248 -33.58 -17.88 -7.19
CA LEU A 248 -32.35 -17.09 -7.08
C LEU A 248 -32.61 -15.61 -6.76
N LEU A 249 -33.68 -15.02 -7.29
CA LEU A 249 -34.03 -13.62 -7.03
C LEU A 249 -34.46 -13.39 -5.58
N GLU A 250 -35.09 -14.38 -4.95
CA GLU A 250 -35.47 -14.35 -3.53
C GLU A 250 -34.27 -14.53 -2.58
N LEU A 251 -33.18 -15.14 -3.05
CA LEU A 251 -31.98 -15.40 -2.24
C LEU A 251 -31.09 -14.16 -2.11
N PRO A 252 -30.87 -13.61 -0.90
CA PRO A 252 -29.93 -12.49 -0.71
C PRO A 252 -28.50 -12.83 -1.13
N ALA A 253 -28.08 -14.07 -0.89
CA ALA A 253 -26.76 -14.57 -1.28
C ALA A 253 -26.46 -14.40 -2.77
N PHE A 254 -27.48 -14.54 -3.65
CA PHE A 254 -27.32 -14.33 -5.09
C PHE A 254 -26.88 -12.90 -5.41
N TRP A 255 -27.54 -11.90 -4.82
CA TRP A 255 -27.21 -10.50 -5.01
C TRP A 255 -25.83 -10.13 -4.46
N PHE A 256 -25.45 -10.67 -3.30
CA PHE A 256 -24.11 -10.45 -2.75
C PHE A 256 -23.02 -10.98 -3.69
N VAL A 257 -23.20 -12.18 -4.23
CA VAL A 257 -22.27 -12.78 -5.19
C VAL A 257 -22.21 -11.99 -6.49
N LEU A 258 -23.37 -11.54 -7.01
CA LEU A 258 -23.41 -10.71 -8.20
C LEU A 258 -22.58 -9.43 -8.02
N ILE A 259 -22.72 -8.75 -6.88
CA ILE A 259 -21.92 -7.55 -6.58
C ILE A 259 -20.44 -7.89 -6.45
N ILE A 260 -20.08 -9.03 -5.85
CA ILE A 260 -18.68 -9.51 -5.79
C ILE A 260 -18.11 -9.70 -7.20
N VAL A 261 -18.84 -10.39 -8.08
CA VAL A 261 -18.42 -10.63 -9.47
C VAL A 261 -18.23 -9.31 -10.22
N ILE A 262 -19.19 -8.39 -10.13
CA ILE A 262 -19.09 -7.06 -10.74
C ILE A 262 -17.86 -6.31 -10.19
N SER A 263 -17.64 -6.35 -8.88
CA SER A 263 -16.51 -5.69 -8.22
C SER A 263 -15.15 -6.28 -8.64
N ILE A 264 -15.09 -7.58 -8.93
CA ILE A 264 -13.89 -8.22 -9.46
C ILE A 264 -13.68 -7.82 -10.91
N VAL A 265 -14.72 -7.85 -11.76
CA VAL A 265 -14.60 -7.60 -13.20
C VAL A 265 -14.35 -6.12 -13.52
N HIS A 266 -14.99 -5.20 -12.81
CA HIS A 266 -14.94 -3.76 -13.09
C HIS A 266 -13.51 -3.19 -13.24
N PRO A 267 -12.55 -3.43 -12.32
CA PRO A 267 -11.18 -2.95 -12.49
C PRO A 267 -10.44 -3.51 -13.73
N TRP A 268 -10.82 -4.70 -14.21
CA TRP A 268 -10.19 -5.33 -15.39
C TRP A 268 -10.69 -4.72 -16.69
N LEU A 269 -11.97 -4.35 -16.76
CA LEU A 269 -12.55 -3.65 -17.92
C LEU A 269 -11.90 -2.29 -18.16
N LEU A 270 -11.32 -1.69 -17.12
CA LEU A 270 -10.68 -0.38 -17.18
C LEU A 270 -9.16 -0.46 -17.35
N LEU A 271 -8.60 -1.66 -17.58
CA LEU A 271 -7.17 -1.81 -17.86
C LEU A 271 -6.80 -1.12 -19.16
N ARG A 272 -5.71 -0.35 -19.13
CA ARG A 272 -5.19 0.34 -20.31
C ARG A 272 -3.70 0.14 -20.43
N ARG A 273 -3.24 -0.09 -21.65
CA ARG A 273 -1.83 0.02 -22.00
C ARG A 273 -1.55 1.49 -22.30
N VAL A 274 -0.52 2.03 -21.67
CA VAL A 274 -0.15 3.44 -21.78
C VAL A 274 1.30 3.56 -22.24
N GLN A 275 1.55 4.61 -23.02
CA GLN A 275 2.90 5.05 -23.34
C GLN A 275 3.50 5.70 -22.09
N VAL A 276 4.79 5.45 -21.89
CA VAL A 276 5.55 5.96 -20.76
C VAL A 276 6.88 6.44 -21.30
N ARG A 277 7.29 7.65 -20.93
CA ARG A 277 8.61 8.17 -21.28
C ARG A 277 9.54 7.99 -20.07
N PRO A 278 10.49 7.03 -20.12
CA PRO A 278 11.45 6.84 -19.05
C PRO A 278 12.52 7.94 -19.07
N GLU A 279 12.84 8.46 -17.90
CA GLU A 279 13.97 9.35 -17.64
C GLU A 279 14.90 8.63 -16.66
N TYR A 280 16.05 8.19 -17.16
CA TYR A 280 17.06 7.55 -16.35
C TYR A 280 17.70 8.57 -15.40
N LEU A 281 17.52 8.38 -14.09
CA LEU A 281 18.11 9.27 -13.08
C LEU A 281 19.45 8.71 -12.58
N SER A 282 19.47 7.43 -12.22
CA SER A 282 20.65 6.75 -11.69
C SER A 282 20.48 5.22 -11.71
N PRO A 283 21.51 4.43 -11.36
CA PRO A 283 21.36 2.98 -11.18
C PRO A 283 20.36 2.59 -10.08
N HIS A 284 19.91 3.54 -9.27
CA HIS A 284 18.96 3.33 -8.18
C HIS A 284 17.53 3.76 -8.53
N ALA A 285 17.33 4.69 -9.47
CA ALA A 285 16.03 5.27 -9.74
C ALA A 285 15.82 5.65 -11.21
N VAL A 286 14.58 5.48 -11.67
CA VAL A 286 14.07 5.96 -12.96
C VAL A 286 12.80 6.74 -12.71
N ARG A 287 12.62 7.87 -13.40
CA ARG A 287 11.36 8.60 -13.42
C ARG A 287 10.58 8.22 -14.66
N LEU A 288 9.32 7.88 -14.48
CA LEU A 288 8.40 7.54 -15.55
C LEU A 288 7.44 8.70 -15.74
N HIS A 289 7.49 9.33 -16.91
CA HIS A 289 6.57 10.41 -17.31
C HIS A 289 5.36 9.82 -18.03
N LEU A 290 4.17 10.26 -17.64
CA LEU A 290 2.89 9.87 -18.23
C LEU A 290 2.13 11.13 -18.66
N ASP A 291 1.93 11.27 -19.97
CA ASP A 291 1.33 12.44 -20.63
C ASP A 291 -0.17 12.28 -20.91
N HIS A 292 -0.73 11.11 -20.63
CA HIS A 292 -2.11 10.77 -21.00
C HIS A 292 -3.19 11.44 -20.13
N ALA A 293 -2.83 12.03 -18.98
CA ALA A 293 -3.75 12.68 -18.05
C ALA A 293 -2.98 13.52 -17.02
N SER A 294 -3.70 14.33 -16.24
CA SER A 294 -3.19 14.95 -15.02
C SER A 294 -3.45 14.07 -13.79
N THR A 295 -2.73 14.34 -12.70
CA THR A 295 -2.94 13.65 -11.41
C THR A 295 -3.46 14.60 -10.34
N ALA A 296 -4.03 14.02 -9.28
CA ALA A 296 -4.50 14.72 -8.10
C ALA A 296 -3.64 14.38 -6.88
N PHE A 297 -3.74 15.21 -5.84
CA PHE A 297 -2.98 15.04 -4.62
C PHE A 297 -3.17 13.65 -3.99
N GLY A 298 -2.06 13.00 -3.68
CA GLY A 298 -2.04 11.70 -3.04
C GLY A 298 -2.57 10.55 -3.89
N LYS A 299 -2.67 10.70 -5.22
CA LYS A 299 -2.99 9.59 -6.12
C LYS A 299 -1.82 8.64 -6.32
N VAL A 300 -2.17 7.37 -6.52
CA VAL A 300 -1.25 6.26 -6.74
C VAL A 300 -1.66 5.54 -8.02
N ILE A 301 -0.67 5.28 -8.88
CA ILE A 301 -0.82 4.50 -10.09
C ILE A 301 -0.28 3.09 -9.87
N ALA A 302 -1.05 2.08 -10.29
CA ALA A 302 -0.59 0.69 -10.31
C ALA A 302 -0.12 0.36 -11.73
N LEU A 303 1.14 -0.04 -11.87
CA LEU A 303 1.81 -0.35 -13.12
C LEU A 303 2.25 -1.82 -13.18
N THR A 304 2.20 -2.40 -14.36
CA THR A 304 2.76 -3.73 -14.64
C THR A 304 3.24 -3.84 -16.08
N LYS A 305 4.12 -4.81 -16.35
CA LYS A 305 4.49 -5.21 -17.72
C LYS A 305 3.47 -6.19 -18.31
N HIS A 306 2.82 -6.98 -17.46
CA HIS A 306 1.86 -8.01 -17.89
C HIS A 306 0.64 -8.04 -16.97
N PRO A 307 -0.59 -7.81 -17.48
CA PRO A 307 -1.80 -7.64 -16.66
C PRO A 307 -2.09 -8.77 -15.67
N LEU A 308 -1.75 -10.00 -16.04
CA LEU A 308 -2.00 -11.21 -15.22
C LEU A 308 -0.87 -11.54 -14.22
N ARG A 309 0.17 -10.70 -14.11
CA ARG A 309 1.31 -10.92 -13.18
C ARG A 309 1.27 -9.91 -12.02
N ASP A 310 2.45 -9.48 -11.60
CA ASP A 310 2.74 -8.61 -10.48
C ASP A 310 2.39 -7.14 -10.79
N TRP A 311 1.67 -6.50 -9.86
CA TRP A 311 1.26 -5.11 -9.96
C TRP A 311 1.98 -4.26 -8.90
N HIS A 312 2.66 -3.20 -9.35
CA HIS A 312 3.43 -2.33 -8.46
C HIS A 312 2.83 -0.94 -8.41
N SER A 313 2.64 -0.43 -7.20
CA SER A 313 2.01 0.86 -6.96
C SER A 313 3.04 1.96 -6.72
N PHE A 314 2.92 3.06 -7.45
CA PHE A 314 3.81 4.21 -7.36
C PHE A 314 2.99 5.48 -7.14
N ALA A 315 3.46 6.35 -6.24
CA ALA A 315 2.82 7.64 -6.07
C ALA A 315 3.11 8.53 -7.27
N THR A 316 2.08 9.28 -7.68
CA THR A 316 2.14 10.20 -8.80
C THR A 316 2.28 11.63 -8.30
N PHE A 317 3.05 12.45 -8.99
CA PHE A 317 3.18 13.88 -8.75
C PHE A 317 3.11 14.63 -10.08
N PRO A 318 2.62 15.89 -10.09
CA PRO A 318 2.39 16.60 -11.34
C PRO A 318 3.71 17.03 -11.95
N ASP A 319 3.76 17.03 -13.26
CA ASP A 319 4.85 17.68 -13.98
C ASP A 319 4.64 19.20 -14.01
N PRO A 320 5.70 20.00 -14.25
CA PRO A 320 5.60 21.47 -14.21
C PRO A 320 4.59 22.07 -15.20
N ASP A 321 4.23 21.31 -16.24
CA ASP A 321 3.24 21.68 -17.25
C ASP A 321 1.79 21.59 -16.74
N GLY A 322 1.55 20.93 -15.60
CA GLY A 322 0.24 20.67 -15.00
C GLY A 322 -0.67 19.74 -15.81
N LYS A 323 -0.22 19.23 -16.96
CA LYS A 323 -1.00 18.39 -17.88
C LYS A 323 -0.58 16.94 -17.86
N SER A 324 0.66 16.67 -17.47
CA SER A 324 1.21 15.34 -17.30
C SER A 324 1.55 15.06 -15.83
N PHE A 325 1.83 13.80 -15.53
CA PHE A 325 2.34 13.43 -14.21
C PHE A 325 3.46 12.41 -14.32
N SER A 326 4.28 12.41 -13.29
CA SER A 326 5.41 11.52 -13.16
C SER A 326 5.27 10.61 -11.94
N CYS A 327 5.96 9.48 -11.99
CA CYS A 327 6.23 8.67 -10.80
C CYS A 327 7.71 8.26 -10.75
N ILE A 328 8.24 8.10 -9.54
CA ILE A 328 9.62 7.65 -9.33
C ILE A 328 9.58 6.15 -9.00
N VAL A 329 10.26 5.36 -9.81
CA VAL A 329 10.49 3.94 -9.57
C VAL A 329 11.90 3.78 -9.04
N SER A 330 12.07 3.06 -7.95
CA SER A 330 13.38 2.87 -7.33
C SER A 330 13.64 1.43 -6.96
N LYS A 331 14.93 1.09 -6.94
CA LYS A 331 15.40 -0.28 -6.81
C LYS A 331 14.99 -0.85 -5.45
N ALA A 332 14.03 -1.76 -5.46
CA ALA A 332 13.51 -2.45 -4.28
C ALA A 332 13.30 -3.96 -4.48
N GLY A 333 13.08 -4.40 -5.72
CA GLY A 333 12.89 -5.80 -6.10
C GLY A 333 13.05 -6.03 -7.60
N ASP A 334 12.77 -7.25 -8.05
CA ASP A 334 13.08 -7.70 -9.42
C ASP A 334 12.34 -6.91 -10.49
N TRP A 335 11.07 -6.57 -10.26
CA TRP A 335 10.31 -5.74 -11.20
C TRP A 335 10.90 -4.34 -11.33
N THR A 336 11.16 -3.67 -10.20
CA THR A 336 11.71 -2.30 -10.19
C THR A 336 13.11 -2.23 -10.77
N THR A 337 13.97 -3.23 -10.48
CA THR A 337 15.33 -3.32 -11.03
C THR A 337 15.26 -3.45 -12.55
N ARG A 338 14.46 -4.39 -13.05
CA ARG A 338 14.24 -4.54 -14.50
C ARG A 338 13.57 -3.33 -15.15
N CYS A 339 12.78 -2.55 -14.41
CA CYS A 339 12.20 -1.31 -14.92
C CYS A 339 13.27 -0.23 -15.12
N ILE A 340 14.21 -0.12 -14.18
CA ILE A 340 15.35 0.81 -14.28
C ILE A 340 16.29 0.40 -15.41
N ASP A 341 16.64 -0.88 -15.51
CA ASP A 341 17.62 -1.36 -16.48
C ASP A 341 17.08 -1.32 -17.92
N GLN A 342 15.81 -1.71 -18.13
CA GLN A 342 15.23 -1.85 -19.46
C GLN A 342 14.53 -0.60 -19.97
N GLN A 343 14.22 0.37 -19.10
CA GLN A 343 13.57 1.64 -19.44
C GLN A 343 12.35 1.44 -20.38
N PRO A 344 11.30 0.74 -19.93
CA PRO A 344 10.18 0.38 -20.80
C PRO A 344 9.43 1.62 -21.27
N THR A 345 9.07 1.65 -22.57
CA THR A 345 8.27 2.72 -23.17
C THR A 345 6.77 2.48 -23.10
N GLN A 346 6.36 1.26 -22.74
CA GLN A 346 4.96 0.87 -22.60
C GLN A 346 4.73 0.04 -21.35
N LEU A 347 3.71 0.40 -20.60
CA LEU A 347 3.27 -0.31 -19.40
C LEU A 347 1.75 -0.44 -19.38
N TRP A 348 1.26 -1.41 -18.63
CA TRP A 348 -0.16 -1.53 -18.31
C TRP A 348 -0.44 -0.79 -17.00
N LYS A 349 -1.54 -0.04 -16.97
CA LYS A 349 -2.05 0.60 -15.77
C LYS A 349 -3.46 0.12 -15.44
N ARG A 350 -3.81 0.20 -14.15
CA ARG A 350 -5.22 0.15 -13.75
C ARG A 350 -5.94 1.44 -14.17
N GLY A 351 -7.22 1.32 -14.50
CA GLY A 351 -8.00 2.46 -15.00
C GLY A 351 -8.20 3.56 -13.97
N VAL A 352 -8.53 3.17 -12.74
CA VAL A 352 -8.81 4.07 -11.63
C VAL A 352 -7.55 4.28 -10.79
N LEU A 353 -7.13 5.55 -10.62
CA LEU A 353 -6.08 5.93 -9.67
C LEU A 353 -6.66 5.92 -8.25
N MET A 354 -6.00 5.19 -7.35
CA MET A 354 -6.41 5.11 -5.95
C MET A 354 -5.77 6.24 -5.15
N TYR A 355 -6.44 6.71 -4.10
CA TYR A 355 -5.81 7.56 -3.10
C TYR A 355 -4.90 6.73 -2.19
N GLY A 356 -3.67 7.19 -2.04
CA GLY A 356 -2.73 6.72 -1.04
C GLY A 356 -2.92 7.45 0.29
N PHE A 357 -2.31 6.90 1.35
CA PHE A 357 -2.49 7.43 2.70
C PHE A 357 -2.13 8.91 2.84
N ILE A 358 -1.17 9.43 2.05
CA ILE A 358 -0.76 10.85 2.11
C ILE A 358 -1.92 11.81 1.85
N HIS A 359 -2.96 11.38 1.12
CA HIS A 359 -4.14 12.20 0.85
C HIS A 359 -4.84 12.67 2.13
N VAL A 360 -4.79 11.87 3.22
CA VAL A 360 -5.39 12.26 4.51
C VAL A 360 -4.69 13.46 5.14
N MET A 361 -3.51 13.85 4.68
CA MET A 361 -2.82 15.03 5.22
C MET A 361 -3.58 16.33 4.96
N ARG A 362 -4.53 16.33 4.01
CA ARG A 362 -5.41 17.47 3.71
C ARG A 362 -6.22 17.95 4.93
N VAL A 363 -6.56 17.05 5.85
CA VAL A 363 -7.38 17.41 7.03
C VAL A 363 -6.58 18.23 8.06
N PHE A 364 -5.25 18.28 7.97
CA PHE A 364 -4.41 19.02 8.91
C PHE A 364 -4.09 20.43 8.39
N ARG A 365 -3.96 21.39 9.30
CA ARG A 365 -3.65 22.79 8.99
C ARG A 365 -2.16 23.00 8.70
N ARG A 366 -1.29 22.28 9.40
CA ARG A 366 0.17 22.36 9.25
C ARG A 366 0.76 20.96 9.37
N VAL A 367 1.60 20.58 8.40
CA VAL A 367 2.13 19.22 8.32
C VAL A 367 3.65 19.23 8.15
N VAL A 368 4.36 18.45 8.96
CA VAL A 368 5.77 18.12 8.69
C VAL A 368 5.81 16.83 7.89
N VAL A 369 6.51 16.83 6.77
CA VAL A 369 6.66 15.66 5.90
C VAL A 369 8.09 15.14 6.00
N VAL A 370 8.24 13.86 6.30
CA VAL A 370 9.53 13.19 6.47
C VAL A 370 9.66 12.16 5.37
N ALA A 371 10.62 12.36 4.47
CA ALA A 371 10.89 11.47 3.35
C ALA A 371 12.27 10.83 3.49
N THR A 372 12.39 9.57 3.08
CA THR A 372 13.72 8.97 2.85
C THR A 372 13.85 8.38 1.46
N GLY A 373 14.96 8.68 0.78
CA GLY A 373 15.18 8.24 -0.59
C GLY A 373 13.97 8.58 -1.46
N SER A 374 13.43 7.55 -2.13
CA SER A 374 12.32 7.70 -3.09
C SER A 374 10.97 7.91 -2.46
N GLY A 375 10.89 7.92 -1.13
CA GLY A 375 9.76 8.44 -0.38
C GLY A 375 9.46 9.91 -0.69
N ILE A 376 10.35 10.61 -1.40
CA ILE A 376 10.10 11.95 -1.92
C ILE A 376 8.98 11.98 -2.98
N GLY A 377 8.81 10.92 -3.77
CA GLY A 377 7.79 10.87 -4.83
C GLY A 377 6.38 11.17 -4.34
N PRO A 378 5.86 10.46 -3.31
CA PRO A 378 4.58 10.80 -2.71
C PRO A 378 4.52 12.22 -2.15
N CYS A 379 5.61 12.75 -1.58
CA CYS A 379 5.66 14.12 -1.04
C CYS A 379 5.46 15.15 -2.15
N LEU A 380 6.03 14.93 -3.33
CA LEU A 380 5.84 15.83 -4.47
C LEU A 380 4.39 15.90 -4.94
N SER A 381 3.53 14.93 -4.59
CA SER A 381 2.09 14.99 -4.94
C SER A 381 1.36 16.18 -4.32
N PHE A 382 1.89 16.77 -3.24
CA PHE A 382 1.36 18.01 -2.67
C PHE A 382 1.42 19.18 -3.66
N LEU A 383 2.31 19.14 -4.67
CA LEU A 383 2.35 20.15 -5.73
C LEU A 383 1.08 20.15 -6.61
N SER A 384 0.32 19.04 -6.64
CA SER A 384 -0.96 18.98 -7.36
C SER A 384 -2.08 19.72 -6.63
N GLU A 385 -1.88 20.07 -5.36
CA GLU A 385 -2.91 20.66 -4.52
C GLU A 385 -2.74 22.18 -4.43
N LYS A 386 -3.69 22.92 -5.02
CA LYS A 386 -3.68 24.39 -4.99
C LYS A 386 -3.84 24.92 -3.56
N ASN A 387 -4.75 24.33 -2.79
CA ASN A 387 -5.07 24.74 -1.42
C ASN A 387 -4.43 23.78 -0.41
N ARG A 388 -3.14 23.48 -0.60
CA ARG A 388 -2.42 22.56 0.28
C ARG A 388 -2.17 23.20 1.66
N PRO A 389 -2.14 22.41 2.74
CA PRO A 389 -1.71 22.93 4.02
C PRO A 389 -0.24 23.39 3.94
N PRO A 390 0.13 24.47 4.63
CA PRO A 390 1.52 24.79 4.92
C PRO A 390 2.27 23.54 5.40
N LEU A 391 3.45 23.32 4.85
CA LEU A 391 4.27 22.18 5.20
C LEU A 391 5.74 22.52 5.28
N ARG A 392 6.47 21.73 6.07
CA ARG A 392 7.93 21.67 6.06
C ARG A 392 8.39 20.26 5.74
N LEU A 393 9.44 20.14 4.93
CA LEU A 393 9.96 18.87 4.44
C LEU A 393 11.32 18.58 5.09
N ILE A 394 11.45 17.35 5.60
CA ILE A 394 12.74 16.75 5.92
C ILE A 394 12.98 15.61 4.93
N TRP A 395 14.05 15.67 4.16
CA TRP A 395 14.40 14.64 3.19
C TRP A 395 15.80 14.09 3.47
N GLN A 396 15.86 12.82 3.86
CA GLN A 396 17.13 12.12 4.08
C GLN A 396 17.40 11.15 2.93
N THR A 397 18.46 11.35 2.17
CA THR A 397 18.83 10.47 1.06
C THR A 397 20.33 10.48 0.77
N ARG A 398 20.83 9.44 0.11
CA ARG A 398 22.23 9.36 -0.33
C ARG A 398 22.41 10.11 -1.65
N ASN A 399 23.35 11.05 -1.70
CA ASN A 399 23.74 11.81 -2.90
C ASN A 399 22.49 12.29 -3.69
N PRO A 400 21.63 13.16 -3.12
CA PRO A 400 20.33 13.54 -3.68
C PRO A 400 20.42 13.97 -5.14
N ASN A 401 21.33 14.89 -5.46
CA ASN A 401 21.50 15.40 -6.82
C ASN A 401 21.95 14.30 -7.80
N ARG A 402 22.91 13.46 -7.40
CA ARG A 402 23.41 12.35 -8.25
C ARG A 402 22.38 11.24 -8.44
N THR A 403 21.45 11.07 -7.50
CA THR A 403 20.50 9.95 -7.50
C THR A 403 19.18 10.30 -8.20
N TYR A 404 18.71 11.53 -8.02
CA TYR A 404 17.39 11.99 -8.49
C TYR A 404 17.44 13.13 -9.51
N GLY A 405 18.61 13.75 -9.73
CA GLY A 405 18.79 14.84 -10.67
C GLY A 405 18.26 16.19 -10.17
N SER A 406 18.71 17.26 -10.83
CA SER A 406 18.36 18.65 -10.51
C SER A 406 16.86 18.92 -10.60
N ASP A 407 16.15 18.26 -11.52
CA ASP A 407 14.73 18.50 -11.75
C ASP A 407 13.87 18.09 -10.56
N VAL A 408 14.18 16.95 -9.95
CA VAL A 408 13.52 16.51 -8.71
C VAL A 408 13.87 17.44 -7.56
N LEU A 409 15.12 17.89 -7.44
CA LEU A 409 15.51 18.86 -6.41
C LEU A 409 14.79 20.21 -6.57
N ASN A 410 14.57 20.66 -7.81
CA ASN A 410 13.80 21.86 -8.11
C ASN A 410 12.31 21.69 -7.75
N LEU A 411 11.74 20.50 -7.96
CA LEU A 411 10.39 20.17 -7.46
C LEU A 411 10.34 20.19 -5.93
N VAL A 412 11.37 19.69 -5.25
CA VAL A 412 11.47 19.74 -3.79
C VAL A 412 11.52 21.17 -3.25
N ARG A 413 12.30 22.05 -3.88
CA ARG A 413 12.35 23.48 -3.53
C ARG A 413 11.03 24.21 -3.77
N ARG A 414 10.28 23.83 -4.81
CA ARG A 414 8.91 24.33 -5.01
C ARG A 414 7.95 23.83 -3.95
N LEU A 415 8.18 22.62 -3.45
CA LEU A 415 7.35 22.01 -2.41
C LEU A 415 7.57 22.69 -1.06
N ASP A 416 8.82 22.90 -0.67
CA ASP A 416 9.22 23.64 0.52
C ASP A 416 10.40 24.54 0.13
N PRO A 417 10.27 25.89 0.23
CA PRO A 417 11.36 26.82 -0.07
C PRO A 417 12.61 26.62 0.82
N ASP A 418 12.43 26.02 2.01
CA ASP A 418 13.50 25.79 2.98
C ASP A 418 13.48 24.32 3.46
N PRO A 419 13.74 23.34 2.57
CA PRO A 419 13.66 21.94 2.93
C PRO A 419 14.91 21.51 3.71
N LEU A 420 14.73 20.73 4.79
CA LEU A 420 15.86 20.14 5.51
C LEU A 420 16.36 18.90 4.76
N LEU A 421 17.41 19.08 3.96
CA LEU A 421 18.03 18.02 3.15
C LEU A 421 19.24 17.40 3.87
N ILE A 422 19.14 16.11 4.21
CA ILE A 422 20.21 15.36 4.86
C ILE A 422 20.84 14.41 3.82
N ASP A 423 22.04 14.76 3.35
CA ASP A 423 22.81 13.91 2.44
C ASP A 423 23.60 12.83 3.21
N THR A 424 23.03 11.62 3.24
CA THR A 424 23.64 10.48 3.95
C THR A 424 24.93 9.97 3.29
N GLY A 425 25.27 10.44 2.08
CA GLY A 425 26.57 10.19 1.46
C GLY A 425 27.72 10.85 2.23
N ASN A 426 27.45 12.00 2.86
CA ASN A 426 28.44 12.79 3.59
C ASN A 426 28.30 12.62 5.10
N SER A 427 27.08 12.69 5.64
CA SER A 427 26.83 12.65 7.09
C SER A 427 26.54 11.26 7.65
N GLY A 428 26.40 10.24 6.80
CA GLY A 428 25.81 8.97 7.20
C GLY A 428 24.31 9.07 7.49
N ARG A 429 23.71 8.00 8.02
CA ARG A 429 22.29 8.04 8.42
C ARG A 429 22.15 8.68 9.80
N VAL A 430 21.31 9.69 9.91
CA VAL A 430 21.03 10.40 11.16
C VAL A 430 19.73 9.88 11.78
N ASP A 431 19.60 9.94 13.11
CA ASP A 431 18.32 9.69 13.75
C ASP A 431 17.38 10.86 13.50
N MET A 432 16.26 10.58 12.86
CA MET A 432 15.32 11.61 12.38
C MET A 432 14.44 12.15 13.50
N VAL A 433 14.26 11.40 14.60
CA VAL A 433 13.23 11.73 15.61
C VAL A 433 13.47 13.07 16.31
N PRO A 434 14.68 13.38 16.81
CA PRO A 434 14.95 14.68 17.45
C PRO A 434 14.72 15.86 16.50
N ILE A 435 15.23 15.73 15.27
CA ILE A 435 15.10 16.73 14.21
C ILE A 435 13.63 17.00 13.87
N VAL A 436 12.84 15.92 13.75
CA VAL A 436 11.41 16.03 13.48
C VAL A 436 10.69 16.72 14.65
N GLN A 437 11.02 16.39 15.90
CA GLN A 437 10.39 17.00 17.07
C GLN A 437 10.72 18.48 17.23
N GLU A 438 11.93 18.89 16.87
CA GLU A 438 12.32 20.31 16.80
C GLU A 438 11.50 21.04 15.74
N LEU A 439 11.51 20.55 14.51
CA LEU A 439 10.76 21.18 13.41
C LEU A 439 9.24 21.21 13.66
N VAL A 440 8.69 20.19 14.31
CA VAL A 440 7.27 20.16 14.72
C VAL A 440 6.95 21.30 15.69
N ARG A 441 7.85 21.61 16.63
CA ARG A 441 7.68 22.70 17.60
C ARG A 441 7.83 24.06 16.94
N GLU A 442 8.86 24.23 16.12
CA GLU A 442 9.12 25.49 15.41
C GLU A 442 8.00 25.84 14.42
N PHE A 443 7.50 24.85 13.70
CA PHE A 443 6.46 25.04 12.69
C PHE A 443 5.03 25.03 13.27
N ASP A 444 4.88 24.64 14.53
CA ASP A 444 3.60 24.36 15.19
C ASP A 444 2.76 23.36 14.36
N ALA A 445 3.37 22.21 14.06
CA ALA A 445 2.78 21.21 13.18
C ALA A 445 1.71 20.38 13.90
N GLU A 446 0.55 20.21 13.26
CA GLU A 446 -0.54 19.38 13.81
C GLU A 446 -0.33 17.88 13.57
N ALA A 447 0.44 17.53 12.54
CA ALA A 447 0.70 16.16 12.14
C ALA A 447 2.05 16.00 11.44
N VAL A 448 2.60 14.79 11.54
CA VAL A 448 3.81 14.36 10.82
C VAL A 448 3.46 13.24 9.85
N CYS A 449 3.82 13.39 8.57
CA CYS A 449 3.70 12.37 7.55
C CYS A 449 5.07 11.72 7.30
N VAL A 450 5.23 10.44 7.61
CA VAL A 450 6.49 9.71 7.48
C VAL A 450 6.41 8.75 6.29
N ILE A 451 7.25 8.98 5.29
CA ILE A 451 7.34 8.18 4.06
C ILE A 451 8.75 7.63 3.94
N SER A 452 8.92 6.41 4.45
CA SER A 452 10.20 5.70 4.45
C SER A 452 10.00 4.20 4.25
N ASN A 453 11.08 3.41 4.35
CA ASN A 453 11.02 1.97 4.36
C ASN A 453 10.23 1.43 5.59
N PRO A 454 9.80 0.16 5.59
CA PRO A 454 8.95 -0.39 6.64
C PRO A 454 9.52 -0.30 8.06
N ARG A 455 10.83 -0.45 8.22
CA ARG A 455 11.48 -0.45 9.53
C ARG A 455 11.53 0.95 10.11
N LEU A 456 12.02 1.91 9.33
CA LEU A 456 12.20 3.29 9.77
C LEU A 456 10.84 3.99 9.96
N THR A 457 9.88 3.77 9.06
CA THR A 457 8.51 4.28 9.22
C THR A 457 7.91 3.83 10.55
N LYS A 458 8.00 2.52 10.88
CA LYS A 458 7.47 1.99 12.14
C LYS A 458 8.17 2.61 13.36
N LYS A 459 9.51 2.74 13.35
CA LYS A 459 10.29 3.35 14.43
C LYS A 459 9.86 4.81 14.66
N VAL A 460 9.95 5.64 13.62
CA VAL A 460 9.69 7.08 13.72
C VAL A 460 8.24 7.38 14.10
N VAL A 461 7.26 6.71 13.47
CA VAL A 461 5.84 6.90 13.81
C VAL A 461 5.56 6.50 15.25
N PHE A 462 6.18 5.42 15.72
CA PHE A 462 6.03 4.95 17.10
C PHE A 462 6.58 5.97 18.11
N GLU A 463 7.83 6.42 17.92
CA GLU A 463 8.50 7.32 18.86
C GLU A 463 7.85 8.71 18.89
N LEU A 464 7.39 9.22 17.74
CA LEU A 464 6.63 10.46 17.67
C LEU A 464 5.28 10.34 18.39
N LYS A 465 4.52 9.26 18.17
CA LYS A 465 3.26 9.08 18.90
C LYS A 465 3.46 8.86 20.40
N ALA A 466 4.52 8.16 20.80
CA ALA A 466 4.88 7.97 22.20
C ALA A 466 5.22 9.30 22.89
N SER A 467 5.74 10.28 22.15
CA SER A 467 6.00 11.66 22.62
C SER A 467 4.80 12.60 22.44
N GLY A 468 3.62 12.09 22.07
CA GLY A 468 2.39 12.87 21.91
C GLY A 468 2.24 13.56 20.55
N VAL A 469 3.22 13.42 19.66
CA VAL A 469 3.18 13.99 18.30
C VAL A 469 2.34 13.10 17.38
N PRO A 470 1.30 13.64 16.71
CA PRO A 470 0.49 12.87 15.78
C PRO A 470 1.30 12.51 14.53
N ALA A 471 1.66 11.25 14.36
CA ALA A 471 2.45 10.78 13.22
C ALA A 471 1.70 9.73 12.39
N PHE A 472 1.84 9.78 11.07
CA PHE A 472 1.18 8.87 10.14
C PHE A 472 2.20 8.35 9.15
N GLY A 473 2.01 7.12 8.68
CA GLY A 473 2.93 6.50 7.72
C GLY A 473 2.24 5.38 6.96
N PRO A 474 2.80 4.99 5.79
CA PRO A 474 2.20 3.96 4.96
C PRO A 474 2.14 2.62 5.69
N ILE A 475 1.11 1.85 5.36
CA ILE A 475 1.02 0.45 5.75
C ILE A 475 1.66 -0.37 4.64
N PHE A 476 2.45 -1.34 5.04
CA PHE A 476 3.07 -2.31 4.13
C PHE A 476 2.22 -3.58 4.16
N ASP A 477 0.97 -3.46 3.73
CA ASP A 477 -0.02 -4.52 3.62
C ASP A 477 -0.45 -4.72 2.16
N SER A 478 0.50 -4.62 1.22
CA SER A 478 0.36 -5.01 -0.18
C SER A 478 -0.13 -6.44 -0.31
#